data_AF-A0A0Q7EFQ8-F1
#
_entry.id   AF-A0A0Q7EFQ8-F1
#
_cell.length_a   1.000
_cell.length_b   1.000
_cell.length_c   1.000
_cell.angle_alpha   90.00
_cell.angle_beta   90.00
_cell.angle_gamma   90.00
#
_symmetry.space_group_name_H-M   'P 1'
#
loop_
_entity.id
_entity.type
_entity.pdbx_description
1 polymer ?
#
loop_
_entity_poly.entity_id
_entity_poly.type
_entity_poly.pdbx_seq_one_letter_code
_entity_poly.pdbx_strand_id
1 'polypeptide(L)'
;MLITFMTAALLVQTGDPLAPARDGMVQCYRPNAAAKTCNAIGSYRFGADGAITNDAVNLLNADPLIVMHATAKVYVRDGAECSMIVNDPTTITAVEFNGAPLAGEQLAAAQKGIVDSMIAGLGGEGEFCTTYHPNPDGTLRAAVTIDGVAKPEAESVVLWVNPADGWRVAP
;
A
#
# COMPACT_ATOMS: atom_id res chain seq x y z
N MET A 1 -16.97 29.85 -42.51
CA MET A 1 -16.37 28.74 -41.75
C MET A 1 -16.22 29.19 -40.31
N LEU A 2 -16.91 28.55 -39.36
CA LEU A 2 -16.66 28.76 -37.93
C LEU A 2 -15.74 27.63 -37.45
N ILE A 3 -14.68 27.98 -36.72
CA ILE A 3 -13.79 27.00 -36.08
C ILE A 3 -14.18 26.91 -34.62
N THR A 4 -14.90 25.83 -34.27
CA THR A 4 -15.22 25.53 -32.88
C THR A 4 -13.99 24.94 -32.20
N PHE A 5 -13.34 25.71 -31.35
CA PHE A 5 -12.30 25.18 -30.46
C PHE A 5 -12.96 24.32 -29.39
N MET A 6 -12.84 23.00 -29.51
CA MET A 6 -13.07 22.09 -28.39
C MET A 6 -11.93 22.26 -27.39
N THR A 7 -12.18 23.02 -26.32
CA THR A 7 -11.29 23.06 -25.16
C THR A 7 -11.32 21.69 -24.49
N ALA A 8 -10.35 20.83 -24.79
CA ALA A 8 -10.18 19.58 -24.07
C ALA A 8 -9.91 19.90 -22.60
N ALA A 9 -10.85 19.57 -21.72
CA ALA A 9 -10.65 19.68 -20.29
C ALA A 9 -9.59 18.66 -19.87
N LEU A 10 -8.34 19.14 -19.74
CA LEU A 10 -7.33 18.46 -18.97
C LEU A 10 -7.84 18.38 -17.53
N LEU A 11 -8.47 17.25 -17.20
CA LEU A 11 -8.66 16.81 -15.83
C LEU A 11 -7.26 16.60 -15.24
N VAL A 12 -6.70 17.67 -14.68
CA VAL A 12 -5.65 17.57 -13.67
C VAL A 12 -6.24 16.69 -12.59
N GLN A 13 -5.79 15.43 -12.55
CA GLN A 13 -6.26 14.47 -11.57
C GLN A 13 -5.90 15.04 -10.20
N THR A 14 -6.92 15.48 -9.47
CA THR A 14 -6.73 16.28 -8.25
C THR A 14 -5.89 15.49 -7.25
N GLY A 15 -4.86 16.14 -6.68
CA GLY A 15 -3.71 15.51 -6.01
C GLY A 15 -3.99 14.82 -4.67
N ASP A 16 -5.08 14.08 -4.58
CA ASP A 16 -5.40 13.16 -3.49
C ASP A 16 -5.28 11.72 -4.02
N PRO A 17 -4.14 11.04 -3.80
CA PRO A 17 -3.93 9.66 -4.27
C PRO A 17 -4.90 8.66 -3.61
N LEU A 18 -5.55 9.04 -2.51
CA LEU A 18 -6.48 8.20 -1.74
C LEU A 18 -7.95 8.53 -2.05
N ALA A 19 -8.25 9.24 -3.14
CA ALA A 19 -9.64 9.47 -3.56
C ALA A 19 -10.43 8.13 -3.74
N PRO A 20 -9.92 7.10 -4.45
CA PRO A 20 -10.65 5.84 -4.62
C PRO A 20 -10.87 5.08 -3.31
N ALA A 21 -10.00 5.24 -2.32
CA ALA A 21 -10.18 4.67 -0.99
C ALA A 21 -11.36 5.28 -0.23
N ARG A 22 -11.71 6.54 -0.49
CA ARG A 22 -12.91 7.18 0.07
C ARG A 22 -14.19 6.71 -0.64
N ASP A 23 -14.07 6.31 -1.91
CA ASP A 23 -15.13 5.63 -2.66
C ASP A 23 -15.25 4.12 -2.31
N GLY A 24 -14.48 3.63 -1.33
CA GLY A 24 -14.57 2.26 -0.80
C GLY A 24 -13.69 1.22 -1.52
N MET A 25 -12.83 1.63 -2.44
CA MET A 25 -11.85 0.76 -3.10
C MET A 25 -10.67 0.45 -2.18
N VAL A 26 -9.99 -0.68 -2.42
CA VAL A 26 -8.72 -1.03 -1.76
C VAL A 26 -7.59 -1.10 -2.78
N GLN A 27 -6.36 -0.79 -2.37
CA GLN A 27 -5.18 -0.98 -3.20
C GLN A 27 -4.84 -2.47 -3.26
N CYS A 28 -4.52 -2.99 -4.44
CA CYS A 28 -4.01 -4.34 -4.68
C CYS A 28 -2.61 -4.22 -5.30
N TYR A 29 -1.57 -4.48 -4.51
CA TYR A 29 -0.18 -4.48 -4.98
C TYR A 29 0.17 -5.80 -5.67
N ARG A 30 0.87 -5.70 -6.81
CA ARG A 30 1.22 -6.80 -7.72
C ARG A 30 -0.02 -7.65 -8.06
N PRO A 31 -1.03 -7.04 -8.72
CA PRO A 31 -2.33 -7.67 -8.96
C PRO A 31 -2.25 -8.84 -9.95
N ASN A 32 -2.69 -10.01 -9.53
CA ASN A 32 -2.97 -11.15 -10.40
C ASN A 32 -4.48 -11.19 -10.70
N ALA A 33 -4.90 -10.49 -11.77
CA ALA A 33 -6.31 -10.36 -12.14
C ALA A 33 -6.97 -11.70 -12.55
N ALA A 34 -6.21 -12.71 -12.95
CA ALA A 34 -6.75 -14.04 -13.28
C ALA A 34 -7.10 -14.86 -12.03
N ALA A 35 -6.30 -14.74 -10.96
CA ALA A 35 -6.53 -15.43 -9.68
C ALA A 35 -7.30 -14.57 -8.65
N LYS A 36 -7.48 -13.27 -8.92
CA LYS A 36 -7.88 -12.22 -7.97
C LYS A 36 -7.01 -12.20 -6.70
N THR A 37 -5.69 -12.35 -6.88
CA THR A 37 -4.71 -12.28 -5.77
C THR A 37 -3.85 -11.04 -5.84
N CYS A 38 -3.34 -10.61 -4.69
CA CYS A 38 -2.44 -9.47 -4.52
C CYS A 38 -1.28 -9.90 -3.61
N ASN A 39 -0.06 -9.40 -3.85
CA ASN A 39 1.01 -9.50 -2.85
C ASN A 39 0.71 -8.67 -1.60
N ALA A 40 -0.01 -7.55 -1.72
CA ALA A 40 -0.52 -6.83 -0.57
C ALA A 40 -1.86 -6.15 -0.89
N ILE A 41 -2.70 -5.99 0.13
CA ILE A 41 -3.92 -5.19 0.07
C ILE A 41 -3.82 -4.05 1.09
N GLY A 42 -3.97 -2.81 0.60
CA GLY A 42 -4.05 -1.59 1.42
C GLY A 42 -5.49 -1.11 1.53
N SER A 43 -6.03 -1.07 2.74
CA SER A 43 -7.37 -0.54 3.05
C SER A 43 -7.26 0.68 3.98
N TYR A 44 -8.29 1.54 4.02
CA TYR A 44 -8.17 2.85 4.68
C TYR A 44 -9.34 3.18 5.59
N ARG A 45 -9.02 3.79 6.73
CA ARG A 45 -9.97 4.47 7.62
C ARG A 45 -9.64 5.94 7.69
N PHE A 46 -10.67 6.77 7.51
CA PHE A 46 -10.58 8.24 7.56
C PHE A 46 -11.27 8.73 8.84
N GLY A 47 -10.52 9.35 9.73
CA GLY A 47 -11.02 9.95 10.97
C GLY A 47 -11.70 11.29 10.74
N ALA A 48 -12.67 11.64 11.61
CA ALA A 48 -13.35 12.93 11.58
C ALA A 48 -12.44 14.12 11.97
N ASP A 49 -11.27 13.84 12.53
CA ASP A 49 -10.16 14.74 12.80
C ASP A 49 -9.20 14.92 11.60
N GLY A 50 -9.43 14.20 10.50
CA GLY A 50 -8.56 14.16 9.33
C GLY A 50 -7.42 13.15 9.42
N ALA A 51 -7.31 12.36 10.50
CA ALA A 51 -6.32 11.29 10.58
C ALA A 51 -6.63 10.19 9.56
N ILE A 52 -5.62 9.76 8.79
CA ILE A 52 -5.77 8.63 7.86
C ILE A 52 -4.98 7.45 8.43
N THR A 53 -5.65 6.30 8.50
CA THR A 53 -5.05 5.03 8.91
C THR A 53 -5.12 4.06 7.75
N ASN A 54 -3.99 3.46 7.39
CA ASN A 54 -3.90 2.35 6.46
C ASN A 54 -3.87 1.05 7.26
N ASP A 55 -4.75 0.12 6.93
CA ASP A 55 -4.73 -1.26 7.42
C ASP A 55 -4.34 -2.15 6.25
N ALA A 56 -3.13 -2.70 6.33
CA ALA A 56 -2.48 -3.46 5.27
C ALA A 56 -2.37 -4.94 5.59
N VAL A 57 -2.65 -5.77 4.60
CA VAL A 57 -2.38 -7.21 4.62
C VAL A 57 -1.30 -7.49 3.58
N ASN A 58 -0.23 -8.21 3.93
CA ASN A 58 0.97 -8.37 3.10
C ASN A 58 1.43 -9.83 3.05
N LEU A 59 1.67 -10.36 1.85
CA LEU A 59 2.35 -11.63 1.61
C LEU A 59 3.86 -11.41 1.76
N LEU A 60 4.43 -11.80 2.90
CA LEU A 60 5.88 -11.73 3.14
C LEU A 60 6.63 -12.87 2.48
N ASN A 61 6.02 -14.05 2.40
CA ASN A 61 6.58 -15.21 1.69
C ASN A 61 5.47 -16.14 1.18
N ALA A 62 5.73 -16.84 0.06
CA ALA A 62 4.78 -17.74 -0.58
C ALA A 62 4.90 -19.21 -0.09
N ASP A 63 6.11 -19.70 0.17
CA ASP A 63 6.38 -21.05 0.68
C ASP A 63 7.59 -21.04 1.65
N PRO A 64 7.40 -21.29 2.96
CA PRO A 64 6.11 -21.39 3.65
C PRO A 64 5.32 -20.08 3.53
N LEU A 65 4.00 -20.19 3.53
CA LEU A 65 3.10 -19.04 3.41
C LEU A 65 3.20 -18.17 4.68
N ILE A 66 3.62 -16.92 4.52
CA ILE A 66 3.68 -15.93 5.62
C ILE A 66 2.88 -14.70 5.21
N VAL A 67 1.85 -14.38 6.00
CA VAL A 67 1.01 -13.19 5.81
C VAL A 67 1.11 -12.30 7.04
N MET A 68 1.30 -11.00 6.84
CA MET A 68 1.41 -9.98 7.88
C MET A 68 0.24 -9.00 7.78
N HIS A 69 -0.43 -8.76 8.90
CA HIS A 69 -1.40 -7.68 9.06
C HIS A 69 -0.73 -6.53 9.83
N ALA A 70 -0.87 -5.31 9.35
CA ALA A 70 -0.29 -4.13 9.97
C ALA A 70 -1.21 -2.91 9.86
N THR A 71 -1.08 -1.98 10.81
CA THR A 71 -1.82 -0.73 10.86
C THR A 71 -0.82 0.43 10.94
N ALA A 72 -0.84 1.31 9.93
CA ALA A 72 0.04 2.47 9.82
C ALA A 72 -0.76 3.79 9.79
N LYS A 73 -0.20 4.86 10.37
CA LYS A 73 -0.72 6.21 10.14
C LYS A 73 -0.14 6.74 8.84
N VAL A 74 -1.02 7.22 7.96
CA VAL A 74 -0.62 7.79 6.67
C VAL A 74 -1.16 9.21 6.52
N TYR A 75 -0.60 9.96 5.58
CA TYR A 75 -1.02 11.30 5.22
C TYR A 75 -0.72 11.56 3.74
N VAL A 76 -1.39 12.54 3.13
CA VAL A 76 -1.10 12.98 1.77
C VAL A 76 -0.17 14.19 1.82
N ARG A 77 0.90 14.19 1.01
CA ARG A 77 1.79 15.34 0.82
C ARG A 77 2.22 15.42 -0.65
N ASP A 78 2.07 16.60 -1.25
CA ASP A 78 2.51 16.90 -2.63
C ASP A 78 2.03 15.89 -3.71
N GLY A 79 0.88 15.25 -3.48
CA GLY A 79 0.29 14.22 -4.35
C GLY A 79 0.73 12.78 -4.07
N ALA A 80 1.66 12.57 -3.13
CA ALA A 80 2.08 11.26 -2.64
C ALA A 80 1.30 10.83 -1.39
N GLU A 81 1.13 9.52 -1.22
CA GLU A 81 0.73 8.89 0.03
C GLU A 81 1.99 8.61 0.85
N CYS A 82 2.05 9.11 2.09
CA CYS A 82 3.26 9.07 2.91
C CYS A 82 3.00 8.48 4.31
N SER A 83 4.04 7.86 4.88
CA SER A 83 4.06 7.20 6.18
C SER A 83 5.45 7.37 6.84
N MET A 84 5.54 7.17 8.15
CA MET A 84 6.83 7.10 8.86
C MET A 84 7.22 5.65 9.10
N ILE A 85 8.38 5.24 8.57
CA ILE A 85 9.05 3.99 8.98
C ILE A 85 9.66 4.23 10.36
N VAL A 86 9.21 3.48 11.35
CA VAL A 86 9.70 3.52 12.74
C VAL A 86 9.92 2.10 13.25
N ASN A 87 10.85 1.89 14.19
CA ASN A 87 11.09 0.61 14.85
C ASN A 87 10.03 0.33 15.94
N ASP A 88 8.77 0.24 15.51
CA ASP A 88 7.63 -0.10 16.35
C ASP A 88 7.00 -1.44 15.89
N PRO A 89 7.37 -2.58 16.52
CA PRO A 89 6.76 -3.88 16.23
C PRO A 89 5.27 -3.96 16.54
N THR A 90 4.68 -3.01 17.30
CA THR A 90 3.25 -3.00 17.60
C THR A 90 2.39 -2.50 16.43
N THR A 91 3.01 -1.91 15.40
CA THR A 91 2.34 -1.61 14.11
C THR A 91 1.89 -2.88 13.37
N ILE A 92 2.57 -4.01 13.58
CA ILE A 92 2.17 -5.31 13.05
C ILE A 92 1.13 -5.92 14.00
N THR A 93 -0.12 -5.99 13.57
CA THR A 93 -1.26 -6.40 14.40
C THR A 93 -1.44 -7.92 14.45
N ALA A 94 -1.04 -8.64 13.41
CA ALA A 94 -0.99 -10.10 13.38
C ALA A 94 0.02 -10.62 12.35
N VAL A 95 0.50 -11.86 12.57
CA VAL A 95 1.29 -12.61 11.59
C VAL A 95 0.70 -14.02 11.50
N GLU A 96 0.48 -14.51 10.29
CA GLU A 96 0.06 -15.88 10.00
C GLU A 96 1.20 -16.68 9.38
N PHE A 97 1.35 -17.93 9.81
CA PHE A 97 2.27 -18.91 9.24
C PHE A 97 1.46 -20.13 8.75
N ASN A 98 1.51 -20.41 7.46
CA ASN A 98 0.70 -21.43 6.78
C ASN A 98 -0.82 -21.34 7.12
N GLY A 99 -1.34 -20.11 7.25
CA GLY A 99 -2.75 -19.84 7.58
C GLY A 99 -3.12 -20.02 9.06
N ALA A 100 -2.15 -20.25 9.95
CA ALA A 100 -2.35 -20.24 11.39
C ALA A 100 -1.77 -18.95 12.01
N PRO A 101 -2.53 -18.19 12.82
CA PRO A 101 -2.02 -16.98 13.46
C PRO A 101 -0.98 -17.32 14.54
N LEU A 102 0.12 -16.59 14.55
CA LEU A 102 1.12 -16.62 15.63
C LEU A 102 0.57 -15.91 16.88
N ALA A 103 1.03 -16.32 18.05
CA ALA A 103 0.61 -15.75 19.33
C ALA A 103 1.78 -15.63 20.32
N GLY A 104 1.60 -14.81 21.36
CA GLY A 104 2.55 -14.68 22.47
C GLY A 104 3.98 -14.36 22.02
N GLU A 105 4.94 -15.09 22.57
CA GLU A 105 6.38 -14.93 22.27
C GLU A 105 6.71 -15.14 20.78
N GLN A 106 6.00 -16.05 20.09
CA GLN A 106 6.22 -16.31 18.66
C GLN A 106 5.78 -15.12 17.79
N LEU A 107 4.66 -14.49 18.15
CA LEU A 107 4.22 -13.25 17.50
C LEU A 107 5.20 -12.11 17.80
N ALA A 108 5.61 -11.91 19.05
CA ALA A 108 6.56 -10.86 19.44
C ALA A 108 7.91 -10.98 18.71
N ALA A 109 8.44 -12.20 18.61
CA ALA A 109 9.66 -12.49 17.85
C ALA A 109 9.49 -12.23 16.35
N ALA A 110 8.35 -12.62 15.76
CA ALA A 110 8.04 -12.37 14.35
C ALA A 110 7.89 -10.86 14.06
N GLN A 111 7.10 -10.14 14.85
CA GLN A 111 6.91 -8.69 14.74
C GLN A 111 8.25 -7.95 14.73
N LYS A 112 9.13 -8.24 15.71
CA LYS A 112 10.46 -7.64 15.76
C LYS A 112 11.32 -8.04 14.56
N GLY A 113 11.39 -9.32 14.22
CA GLY A 113 12.21 -9.79 13.10
C GLY A 113 11.79 -9.17 11.75
N ILE A 114 10.48 -8.95 11.55
CA ILE A 114 9.94 -8.31 10.35
C ILE A 114 10.30 -6.82 10.32
N VAL A 115 10.10 -6.08 11.42
CA VAL A 115 10.44 -4.64 11.49
C VAL A 115 11.94 -4.39 11.34
N ASP A 116 12.79 -5.18 12.02
CA ASP A 116 14.25 -5.11 11.85
C ASP A 116 14.66 -5.36 10.39
N SER A 117 14.04 -6.36 9.73
CA SER A 117 14.31 -6.69 8.31
C SER A 117 13.81 -5.62 7.35
N MET A 118 12.66 -5.00 7.63
CA MET A 118 12.09 -3.90 6.85
C MET A 118 12.99 -2.67 6.92
N ILE A 119 13.40 -2.26 8.12
CA ILE A 119 14.32 -1.13 8.33
C ILE A 119 15.66 -1.39 7.64
N ALA A 120 16.22 -2.59 7.78
CA ALA A 120 17.48 -2.97 7.11
C ALA A 120 17.36 -2.96 5.58
N GLY A 121 16.26 -3.46 5.01
CA GLY A 121 16.02 -3.52 3.57
C GLY A 121 15.74 -2.16 2.93
N LEU A 122 15.08 -1.26 3.66
CA LEU A 122 14.76 0.10 3.20
C LEU A 122 15.95 1.07 3.38
N GLY A 123 16.87 0.75 4.30
CA GLY A 123 18.12 1.47 4.56
C GLY A 123 18.12 2.36 5.81
N GLY A 124 17.06 2.28 6.62
CA GLY A 124 16.88 3.09 7.83
C GLY A 124 15.41 3.21 8.26
N GLU A 125 15.20 3.90 9.37
CA GLU A 125 13.95 4.64 9.62
C GLU A 125 13.89 5.85 8.68
N GLY A 126 12.70 6.38 8.40
CA GLY A 126 12.56 7.52 7.48
C GLY A 126 11.14 7.74 6.99
N GLU A 127 11.01 8.77 6.16
CA GLU A 127 9.75 9.25 5.60
C GLU A 127 9.48 8.60 4.25
N PHE A 128 8.66 7.53 4.24
CA PHE A 128 8.32 6.74 3.06
C PHE A 128 7.13 7.35 2.33
N CYS A 129 7.29 7.68 1.05
CA CYS A 129 6.23 8.26 0.23
C CYS A 129 6.07 7.50 -1.09
N THR A 130 4.83 7.27 -1.50
CA THR A 130 4.44 6.64 -2.77
C THR A 130 3.65 7.61 -3.64
N THR A 131 4.15 7.90 -4.83
CA THR A 131 3.44 8.64 -5.88
C THR A 131 2.89 7.65 -6.91
N TYR A 132 1.59 7.73 -7.20
CA TYR A 132 0.96 6.82 -8.16
C TYR A 132 0.85 7.45 -9.55
N HIS A 133 1.40 6.77 -10.55
CA HIS A 133 1.35 7.20 -11.95
C HIS A 133 0.48 6.23 -12.77
N PRO A 134 -0.54 6.70 -13.52
CA PRO A 134 -1.41 5.83 -14.28
C PRO A 134 -0.68 5.17 -15.47
N ASN A 135 -0.88 3.86 -15.64
CA ASN A 135 -0.44 3.08 -16.78
C ASN A 135 -1.58 2.95 -17.81
N PRO A 136 -1.29 2.69 -19.10
CA PRO A 136 -2.33 2.59 -20.15
C PRO A 136 -3.31 1.42 -20.00
N ASP A 137 -3.01 0.44 -19.14
CA ASP A 137 -3.84 -0.74 -18.86
C ASP A 137 -4.83 -0.55 -17.68
N GLY A 138 -4.83 0.64 -17.06
CA GLY A 138 -5.65 0.94 -15.88
C GLY A 138 -4.99 0.58 -14.54
N THR A 139 -3.80 -0.01 -14.55
CA THR A 139 -2.96 -0.12 -13.34
C THR A 139 -2.25 1.20 -13.05
N LEU A 140 -1.58 1.27 -11.89
CA LEU A 140 -0.76 2.37 -11.44
C LEU A 140 0.67 1.87 -11.22
N ARG A 141 1.69 2.63 -11.63
CA ARG A 141 3.05 2.47 -11.11
C ARG A 141 3.15 3.26 -9.80
N ALA A 142 3.37 2.55 -8.70
CA ALA A 142 3.73 3.10 -7.41
C ALA A 142 5.22 3.45 -7.42
N ALA A 143 5.55 4.74 -7.53
CA ALA A 143 6.91 5.26 -7.46
C ALA A 143 7.25 5.65 -6.03
N VAL A 144 8.32 5.07 -5.46
CA VAL A 144 8.65 5.18 -4.03
C VAL A 144 9.82 6.14 -3.80
N THR A 145 9.72 6.95 -2.74
CA THR A 145 10.84 7.68 -2.14
C THR A 145 10.94 7.38 -0.64
N ILE A 146 12.14 7.54 -0.08
CA ILE A 146 12.41 7.54 1.36
C ILE A 146 13.26 8.78 1.66
N ASP A 147 12.80 9.64 2.56
CA ASP A 147 13.37 10.97 2.84
C ASP A 147 13.59 11.80 1.56
N GLY A 148 12.68 11.65 0.59
CA GLY A 148 12.74 12.27 -0.74
C GLY A 148 13.71 11.60 -1.73
N VAL A 149 14.53 10.62 -1.31
CA VAL A 149 15.41 9.85 -2.19
C VAL A 149 14.62 8.73 -2.87
N ALA A 150 14.62 8.72 -4.21
CA ALA A 150 13.91 7.69 -4.98
C ALA A 150 14.47 6.27 -4.76
N LYS A 151 13.58 5.28 -4.75
CA LYS A 151 13.87 3.86 -4.54
C LYS A 151 13.32 3.01 -5.70
N PRO A 152 13.95 2.99 -6.88
CA PRO A 152 13.49 2.22 -8.05
C PRO A 152 13.27 0.73 -7.75
N GLU A 153 14.06 0.16 -6.84
CA GLU A 153 13.96 -1.22 -6.36
C GLU A 153 12.70 -1.52 -5.54
N ALA A 154 12.04 -0.47 -5.00
CA ALA A 154 10.80 -0.56 -4.25
C ALA A 154 9.56 -0.21 -5.09
N GLU A 155 9.71 0.16 -6.38
CA GLU A 155 8.54 0.38 -7.24
C GLU A 155 7.68 -0.87 -7.39
N SER A 156 6.38 -0.67 -7.61
CA SER A 156 5.43 -1.77 -7.79
C SER A 156 4.27 -1.38 -8.71
N VAL A 157 3.55 -2.39 -9.19
CA VAL A 157 2.28 -2.21 -9.91
C VAL A 157 1.15 -2.31 -8.88
N VAL A 158 0.20 -1.38 -8.93
CA VAL A 158 -0.97 -1.31 -8.05
C VAL A 158 -2.23 -1.23 -8.90
N LEU A 159 -3.31 -1.85 -8.45
CA LEU A 159 -4.66 -1.68 -9.01
C LEU A 159 -5.62 -1.31 -7.87
N TRP A 160 -6.50 -0.34 -8.09
CA TRP A 160 -7.63 -0.12 -7.20
C TRP A 160 -8.72 -1.15 -7.50
N VAL A 161 -9.08 -1.95 -6.50
CA VAL A 161 -10.05 -3.04 -6.64
C VAL A 161 -11.22 -2.87 -5.67
N ASN A 162 -12.41 -3.33 -6.07
CA ASN A 162 -13.54 -3.40 -5.15
C ASN A 162 -13.36 -4.64 -4.26
N PRO A 163 -13.32 -4.52 -2.91
CA PRO A 163 -13.16 -5.67 -2.03
C PRO A 163 -14.31 -6.70 -2.17
N ALA A 164 -15.49 -6.29 -2.62
CA ALA A 164 -16.63 -7.19 -2.86
C ALA A 164 -16.41 -8.15 -4.06
N ASP A 165 -15.45 -7.88 -4.95
CA ASP A 165 -15.16 -8.75 -6.09
C ASP A 165 -14.43 -10.05 -5.71
N GLY A 166 -14.06 -10.23 -4.43
CA GLY A 166 -13.38 -11.43 -3.93
C GLY A 166 -11.86 -11.41 -4.09
N TRP A 167 -11.25 -10.23 -4.11
CA TRP A 167 -9.79 -10.08 -4.07
C TRP A 167 -9.23 -10.44 -2.69
N ARG A 168 -8.04 -11.03 -2.65
CA ARG A 168 -7.39 -11.48 -1.40
C ARG A 168 -5.86 -11.42 -1.50
N VAL A 169 -5.18 -11.38 -0.35
CA VAL A 169 -3.72 -11.58 -0.29
C VAL A 169 -3.41 -13.06 -0.44
N ALA A 170 -2.57 -13.40 -1.42
CA ALA A 170 -2.08 -14.75 -1.70
C ALA A 170 -1.03 -14.70 -2.84
N PRO A 171 -0.29 -15.80 -3.07
CA PRO A 171 0.46 -16.01 -4.32
C PRO A 171 -0.41 -15.99 -5.61
#